data_AF-M7ZJA9-F1
#
_entry.id   AF-M7ZJA9-F1
#
_cell.length_a   1.000
_cell.length_b   1.000
_cell.length_c   1.000
_cell.angle_alpha   90.00
_cell.angle_beta   90.00
_cell.angle_gamma   90.00
#
_symmetry.space_group_name_H-M   'P 1'
#
loop_
_entity.id
_entity.type
_entity.pdbx_description
1 polymer ?
#
loop_
_entity_poly.entity_id
_entity_poly.type
_entity_poly.pdbx_seq_one_letter_code
_entity_poly.pdbx_strand_id
1 'polypeptide(L)'
;MAGAPLLLLLAAVCLACFAPGANAAGRKMVGVYELSKGDFSAKVTNWGATVTSVVFPDSKGNLGDVVLGYDTIGEYVNGSSYFGALVGRVANRVAKARFVLDGKVYHLYANDGKNALHGGHRGFSKVIWTVKEYVSGGDSPHITLYYHSFDGEQGFPGALDVYVTYELSSPYVLSVRMNATALDKATPVNLAQHTYWNLGGEGSGDVLGNTFYTGNFLQDVKGKGGSVYGQYGALCLETQGFPDAVNHPEFPSQIVRPGQAAYKHDMVFKFSF
;
A
#
# COMPACT_ATOMS: atom_id res chain seq x y z
N MET A 1 -47.53 -45.20 -58.98
CA MET A 1 -46.93 -44.22 -59.93
C MET A 1 -46.82 -42.88 -59.23
N ALA A 2 -45.71 -42.18 -59.46
CA ALA A 2 -45.13 -41.12 -58.64
C ALA A 2 -45.93 -39.80 -58.55
N GLY A 3 -45.65 -39.02 -57.49
CA GLY A 3 -45.93 -37.58 -57.42
C GLY A 3 -46.18 -37.08 -55.99
N ALA A 4 -45.26 -36.28 -55.44
CA ALA A 4 -45.35 -35.62 -54.12
C ALA A 4 -46.53 -34.63 -54.03
N PRO A 5 -46.91 -34.15 -52.81
CA PRO A 5 -46.34 -32.89 -52.35
C PRO A 5 -46.15 -32.70 -50.82
N LEU A 6 -45.05 -32.00 -50.52
CA LEU A 6 -44.90 -30.78 -49.71
C LEU A 6 -45.25 -30.73 -48.20
N LEU A 7 -44.18 -30.43 -47.46
CA LEU A 7 -44.02 -29.91 -46.09
C LEU A 7 -45.06 -28.88 -45.63
N LEU A 8 -45.39 -28.94 -44.33
CA LEU A 8 -45.57 -27.74 -43.50
C LEU A 8 -44.68 -27.84 -42.24
N LEU A 9 -43.72 -26.91 -42.14
CA LEU A 9 -42.93 -26.62 -40.95
C LEU A 9 -43.79 -25.91 -39.91
N LEU A 10 -43.70 -26.33 -38.65
CA LEU A 10 -44.02 -25.50 -37.48
C LEU A 10 -42.70 -25.19 -36.76
N ALA A 11 -42.14 -24.00 -37.06
CA ALA A 11 -41.00 -23.45 -36.33
C ALA A 11 -41.52 -22.63 -35.14
N ALA A 12 -41.33 -23.15 -33.92
CA ALA A 12 -41.46 -22.36 -32.71
C ALA A 12 -40.12 -21.66 -32.43
N VAL A 13 -40.01 -20.38 -32.80
CA VAL A 13 -38.87 -19.54 -32.41
C VAL A 13 -39.21 -18.91 -31.06
N CYS A 14 -38.64 -19.45 -29.99
CA CYS A 14 -38.57 -18.76 -28.70
C CYS A 14 -37.58 -17.60 -28.83
N LEU A 15 -38.07 -16.37 -28.75
CA LEU A 15 -37.27 -15.17 -28.60
C LEU A 15 -36.66 -15.16 -27.19
N ALA A 16 -35.40 -15.57 -27.06
CA ALA A 16 -34.63 -15.31 -25.84
C ALA A 16 -34.01 -13.90 -25.97
N CYS A 17 -34.62 -12.93 -25.29
CA CYS A 17 -34.00 -11.63 -25.05
C CYS A 17 -32.74 -11.82 -24.19
N PHE A 18 -31.56 -11.80 -24.81
CA PHE A 18 -30.31 -11.62 -24.08
C PHE A 18 -30.16 -10.14 -23.72
N ALA A 19 -30.43 -9.81 -22.47
CA ALA A 19 -29.88 -8.59 -21.88
C ALA A 19 -28.35 -8.76 -21.78
N PRO A 20 -27.52 -7.80 -22.23
CA PRO A 20 -26.10 -7.86 -21.97
C PRO A 20 -25.86 -7.70 -20.47
N GLY A 21 -25.35 -8.77 -19.87
CA GLY A 21 -25.03 -8.86 -18.45
C GLY A 21 -23.97 -7.86 -18.02
N ALA A 22 -24.06 -7.54 -16.73
CA ALA A 22 -23.16 -6.68 -15.98
C ALA A 22 -21.67 -6.89 -16.30
N ASN A 23 -20.94 -5.76 -16.32
CA ASN A 23 -19.48 -5.69 -16.35
C ASN A 23 -18.85 -6.74 -15.43
N ALA A 24 -18.31 -7.81 -16.01
CA ALA A 24 -17.36 -8.66 -15.33
C ALA A 24 -16.06 -7.87 -15.20
N ALA A 25 -15.92 -7.09 -14.12
CA ALA A 25 -14.63 -6.54 -13.75
C ALA A 25 -13.64 -7.72 -13.64
N GLY A 26 -12.66 -7.76 -14.53
CA GLY A 26 -11.68 -8.85 -14.59
C GLY A 26 -11.05 -9.08 -13.22
N ARG A 27 -10.82 -10.35 -12.86
CA ARG A 27 -10.15 -10.70 -11.60
C ARG A 27 -8.81 -9.97 -11.51
N LYS A 28 -8.63 -9.12 -10.50
CA LYS A 28 -7.32 -8.52 -10.20
C LYS A 28 -6.41 -9.62 -9.67
N MET A 29 -5.32 -9.87 -10.39
CA MET A 29 -4.30 -10.83 -9.99
C MET A 29 -3.29 -10.16 -9.05
N VAL A 30 -2.84 -10.90 -8.03
CA VAL A 30 -1.75 -10.46 -7.17
C VAL A 30 -0.42 -10.84 -7.82
N GLY A 31 0.54 -9.92 -7.81
CA GLY A 31 1.88 -10.10 -8.37
C GLY A 31 2.96 -9.42 -7.52
N VAL A 32 4.21 -9.76 -7.80
CA VAL A 32 5.41 -9.12 -7.24
C VAL A 32 6.16 -8.49 -8.41
N TYR A 33 6.58 -7.24 -8.23
CA TYR A 33 7.17 -6.38 -9.24
C TYR A 33 8.53 -5.91 -8.75
N GLU A 34 9.57 -6.15 -9.53
CA GLU A 34 10.94 -5.78 -9.17
C GLU A 34 11.37 -4.52 -9.92
N LEU A 35 11.82 -3.54 -9.17
CA LEU A 35 12.52 -2.37 -9.67
C LEU A 35 14.01 -2.60 -9.48
N SER A 36 14.82 -2.29 -10.50
CA SER A 36 16.26 -2.48 -10.44
C SER A 36 17.01 -1.32 -11.09
N LYS A 37 18.04 -0.82 -10.42
CA LYS A 37 18.93 0.21 -10.92
C LYS A 37 20.37 -0.11 -10.50
N GLY A 38 21.12 -0.78 -11.39
CA GLY A 38 22.45 -1.27 -11.07
C GLY A 38 22.40 -2.35 -9.99
N ASP A 39 23.08 -2.12 -8.87
CA ASP A 39 23.14 -2.99 -7.70
C ASP A 39 22.11 -2.60 -6.60
N PHE A 40 21.18 -1.70 -6.93
CA PHE A 40 20.03 -1.34 -6.10
C PHE A 40 18.74 -1.97 -6.64
N SER A 41 18.00 -2.68 -5.82
CA SER A 41 16.67 -3.19 -6.20
C SER A 41 15.64 -3.08 -5.09
N ALA A 42 14.37 -3.04 -5.48
CA ALA A 42 13.24 -3.12 -4.58
C ALA A 42 12.14 -3.99 -5.18
N LYS A 43 11.47 -4.80 -4.37
CA LYS A 43 10.30 -5.58 -4.80
C LYS A 43 9.05 -5.05 -4.13
N VAL A 44 8.02 -4.81 -4.93
CA VAL A 44 6.71 -4.34 -4.48
C VAL A 44 5.66 -5.35 -4.91
N THR A 45 4.72 -5.71 -4.03
CA THR A 45 3.50 -6.44 -4.43
C THR A 45 2.31 -5.50 -4.49
N ASN A 46 1.41 -5.74 -5.45
CA ASN A 46 0.15 -4.99 -5.52
C ASN A 46 -0.87 -5.43 -4.46
N TRP A 47 -0.57 -6.43 -3.62
CA TRP A 47 -1.32 -6.64 -2.37
C TRP A 47 -0.87 -5.61 -1.33
N GLY A 48 -1.77 -4.70 -0.95
CA GLY A 48 -1.47 -3.67 0.04
C GLY A 48 -0.45 -2.62 -0.38
N ALA A 49 -0.10 -2.57 -1.67
CA ALA A 49 1.03 -1.77 -2.18
C ALA A 49 2.30 -1.97 -1.35
N THR A 50 2.64 -3.23 -1.10
CA THR A 50 3.59 -3.60 -0.05
C THR A 50 5.00 -3.68 -0.60
N VAL A 51 5.95 -3.00 0.05
CA VAL A 51 7.38 -3.20 -0.15
C VAL A 51 7.78 -4.52 0.50
N THR A 52 8.27 -5.46 -0.30
CA THR A 52 8.61 -6.84 0.14
C THR A 52 10.11 -7.09 0.23
N SER A 53 10.92 -6.23 -0.41
CA SER A 53 12.38 -6.36 -0.45
C SER A 53 13.00 -5.02 -0.84
N VAL A 54 14.12 -4.64 -0.22
CA VAL A 54 14.98 -3.52 -0.64
C VAL A 54 16.43 -3.96 -0.48
N VAL A 55 17.12 -4.16 -1.59
CA VAL A 55 18.46 -4.73 -1.65
C VAL A 55 19.46 -3.70 -2.14
N PHE A 56 20.54 -3.49 -1.39
CA PHE A 56 21.65 -2.62 -1.79
C PHE A 56 23.00 -3.09 -1.18
N PRO A 57 24.16 -2.62 -1.68
CA PRO A 57 25.48 -3.09 -1.24
C PRO A 57 25.94 -2.52 0.11
N ASP A 58 26.98 -3.12 0.70
CA ASP A 58 27.71 -2.52 1.85
C ASP A 58 28.87 -1.69 1.38
N SER A 59 29.53 -1.06 2.35
CA SER A 59 30.95 -0.72 2.29
C SER A 59 31.90 -1.82 1.76
N LYS A 60 31.51 -3.10 1.66
CA LYS A 60 32.30 -4.18 1.03
C LYS A 60 31.71 -4.68 -0.30
N GLY A 61 30.64 -4.07 -0.81
CA GLY A 61 29.97 -4.47 -2.05
C GLY A 61 29.01 -5.67 -1.96
N ASN A 62 28.84 -6.31 -0.80
CA ASN A 62 27.88 -7.42 -0.64
C ASN A 62 26.46 -6.89 -0.64
N LEU A 63 25.57 -7.50 -1.42
CA LEU A 63 24.15 -7.16 -1.42
C LEU A 63 23.43 -7.76 -0.21
N GLY A 64 22.50 -7.00 0.38
CA GLY A 64 21.62 -7.49 1.43
C GLY A 64 20.26 -6.83 1.39
N ASP A 65 19.22 -7.59 1.68
CA ASP A 65 17.85 -7.08 1.83
C ASP A 65 17.68 -6.48 3.22
N VAL A 66 17.27 -5.21 3.33
CA VAL A 66 17.20 -4.45 4.59
C VAL A 66 15.80 -4.26 5.16
N VAL A 67 14.79 -4.90 4.57
CA VAL A 67 13.42 -4.81 5.06
C VAL A 67 12.94 -6.15 5.57
N LEU A 68 12.23 -6.14 6.70
CA LEU A 68 11.54 -7.36 7.15
C LEU A 68 10.34 -7.65 6.27
N GLY A 69 10.07 -8.92 6.05
CA GLY A 69 8.96 -9.38 5.24
C GLY A 69 8.60 -10.83 5.51
N TYR A 70 7.78 -11.38 4.62
CA TYR A 70 7.51 -12.80 4.51
C TYR A 70 7.99 -13.32 3.14
N ASP A 71 8.17 -14.64 3.04
CA ASP A 71 8.63 -15.28 1.80
C ASP A 71 7.53 -15.34 0.73
N THR A 72 6.26 -15.46 1.14
CA THR A 72 5.15 -15.66 0.22
C THR A 72 4.03 -14.62 0.37
N ILE A 73 3.35 -14.33 -0.73
CA ILE A 73 2.16 -13.47 -0.75
C ILE A 73 1.07 -14.00 0.20
N GLY A 74 0.92 -15.31 0.33
CA GLY A 74 -0.07 -15.90 1.24
C GLY A 74 0.16 -15.50 2.69
N GLU A 75 1.42 -15.37 3.10
CA GLU A 75 1.78 -14.90 4.44
C GLU A 75 1.50 -13.40 4.61
N TYR A 76 1.74 -12.57 3.60
CA TYR A 76 1.32 -11.15 3.64
C TYR A 76 -0.21 -10.99 3.73
N VAL A 77 -0.98 -11.85 3.07
CA VAL A 77 -2.45 -11.84 3.14
C VAL A 77 -2.93 -12.20 4.55
N ASN A 78 -2.28 -13.16 5.20
CA ASN A 78 -2.65 -13.65 6.53
C ASN A 78 -2.00 -12.89 7.70
N GLY A 79 -0.93 -12.13 7.42
CA GLY A 79 -0.14 -11.43 8.41
C GLY A 79 -0.86 -10.23 9.05
N SER A 80 -0.46 -9.91 10.27
CA SER A 80 -0.99 -8.76 11.04
C SER A 80 0.05 -7.67 11.29
N SER A 81 1.32 -7.88 10.95
CA SER A 81 2.43 -6.98 11.29
C SER A 81 2.58 -5.76 10.36
N TYR A 82 1.75 -5.64 9.33
CA TYR A 82 1.81 -4.56 8.33
C TYR A 82 3.18 -4.40 7.62
N PHE A 83 4.03 -5.43 7.62
CA PHE A 83 5.36 -5.37 7.01
C PHE A 83 5.33 -4.78 5.60
N GLY A 84 5.93 -3.59 5.45
CA GLY A 84 6.12 -2.93 4.16
C GLY A 84 4.87 -2.35 3.51
N ALA A 85 3.70 -2.53 4.12
CA ALA A 85 2.43 -2.18 3.49
C ALA A 85 2.20 -0.66 3.44
N LEU A 86 1.42 -0.23 2.45
CA LEU A 86 0.80 1.09 2.48
C LEU A 86 -0.40 1.05 3.43
N VAL A 87 -0.40 1.94 4.42
CA VAL A 87 -1.46 2.08 5.40
C VAL A 87 -2.37 3.26 5.05
N GLY A 88 -3.69 3.02 5.16
CA GLY A 88 -4.73 4.03 4.99
C GLY A 88 -6.12 3.40 5.12
N ARG A 89 -7.22 4.18 5.11
CA ARG A 89 -7.31 5.60 4.76
C ARG A 89 -6.68 6.57 5.78
N VAL A 90 -6.69 6.19 7.06
CA VAL A 90 -6.04 6.94 8.15
C VAL A 90 -5.07 6.01 8.87
N ALA A 91 -3.79 6.34 8.78
CA ALA A 91 -2.71 5.69 9.50
C ALA A 91 -2.77 6.00 11.00
N ASN A 92 -2.20 5.08 11.78
CA ASN A 92 -2.28 5.03 13.23
C ASN A 92 -3.72 5.02 13.76
N ARG A 93 -3.93 5.47 15.00
CA ARG A 93 -5.18 5.32 15.74
C ARG A 93 -6.14 6.48 15.53
N VAL A 94 -7.43 6.16 15.49
CA VAL A 94 -8.55 7.08 15.73
C VAL A 94 -9.26 6.64 17.01
N ALA A 95 -9.29 7.53 18.00
CA ALA A 95 -9.80 7.23 19.32
C ALA A 95 -11.28 6.83 19.28
N LYS A 96 -11.64 5.80 20.05
CA LYS A 96 -13.03 5.30 20.15
C LYS A 96 -13.66 4.88 18.80
N ALA A 97 -12.82 4.65 17.78
CA ALA A 97 -13.24 4.34 16.41
C ALA A 97 -14.31 5.32 15.90
N ARG A 98 -14.15 6.61 16.20
CA ARG A 98 -15.17 7.62 15.93
C ARG A 98 -14.54 8.99 15.71
N PHE A 99 -15.14 9.77 14.82
CA PHE A 99 -14.84 11.19 14.69
C PHE A 99 -16.08 11.98 14.27
N VAL A 100 -15.97 13.31 14.29
CA VAL A 100 -17.00 14.23 13.79
C VAL A 100 -16.41 15.02 12.63
N LEU A 101 -17.08 15.03 11.49
CA LEU A 101 -16.70 15.83 10.33
C LEU A 101 -17.92 16.55 9.79
N ASP A 102 -17.81 17.87 9.63
CA ASP A 102 -18.87 18.76 9.15
C ASP A 102 -20.20 18.54 9.92
N GLY A 103 -20.10 18.42 11.26
CA GLY A 103 -21.22 18.21 12.17
C GLY A 103 -21.81 16.80 12.18
N LYS A 104 -21.35 15.89 11.32
CA LYS A 104 -21.81 14.51 11.26
C LYS A 104 -20.86 13.57 11.99
N VAL A 105 -21.44 12.66 12.76
CA VAL A 105 -20.71 11.60 13.46
C VAL A 105 -20.43 10.44 12.50
N TYR A 106 -19.19 9.99 12.46
CA TYR A 106 -18.76 8.80 11.73
C TYR A 106 -18.21 7.76 12.69
N HIS A 107 -18.61 6.51 12.48
CA HIS A 107 -18.15 5.35 13.23
C HIS A 107 -17.30 4.47 12.32
N LEU A 108 -16.12 4.13 12.80
CA LEU A 108 -15.13 3.30 12.13
C LEU A 108 -15.18 1.88 12.69
N TYR A 109 -14.58 0.94 11.97
CA TYR A 109 -14.38 -0.41 12.49
C TYR A 109 -13.34 -0.39 13.62
N ALA A 110 -13.74 -0.78 14.83
CA ALA A 110 -12.84 -0.90 15.97
C ALA A 110 -12.04 -2.21 15.91
N ASN A 111 -10.81 -2.15 15.39
CA ASN A 111 -9.89 -3.30 15.27
C ASN A 111 -8.73 -3.27 16.30
N ASP A 112 -8.66 -2.26 17.17
CA ASP A 112 -7.64 -2.16 18.22
C ASP A 112 -8.30 -1.74 19.54
N GLY A 113 -8.88 -2.72 20.24
CA GLY A 113 -9.70 -2.48 21.43
C GLY A 113 -10.91 -1.61 21.11
N LYS A 114 -10.95 -0.40 21.68
CA LYS A 114 -12.03 0.58 21.39
C LYS A 114 -11.67 1.52 20.24
N ASN A 115 -10.46 1.46 19.72
CA ASN A 115 -9.96 2.37 18.69
C ASN A 115 -10.03 1.72 17.30
N ALA A 116 -10.01 2.57 16.27
CA ALA A 116 -9.71 2.12 14.91
C ALA A 116 -8.21 2.33 14.67
N LEU A 117 -7.54 1.38 14.04
CA LEU A 117 -6.11 1.39 13.76
C LEU A 117 -5.87 1.12 12.27
N HIS A 118 -4.99 1.93 11.65
CA HIS A 118 -4.47 1.69 10.30
C HIS A 118 -5.57 1.47 9.25
N GLY A 119 -6.62 2.30 9.31
CA GLY A 119 -7.75 2.25 8.37
C GLY A 119 -8.78 1.14 8.60
N GLY A 120 -8.64 0.32 9.65
CA GLY A 120 -9.64 -0.68 10.05
C GLY A 120 -9.29 -2.12 9.65
N HIS A 121 -10.29 -3.01 9.69
CA HIS A 121 -10.10 -4.45 9.47
C HIS A 121 -9.60 -4.80 8.06
N ARG A 122 -10.11 -4.10 7.04
CA ARG A 122 -9.66 -4.19 5.64
C ARG A 122 -9.24 -2.82 5.14
N GLY A 123 -8.23 -2.25 5.79
CA GLY A 123 -7.56 -1.03 5.33
C GLY A 123 -6.76 -1.26 4.05
N PHE A 124 -6.07 -0.21 3.60
CA PHE A 124 -5.34 -0.17 2.34
C PHE A 124 -4.22 -1.22 2.21
N SER A 125 -3.73 -1.74 3.34
CA SER A 125 -2.74 -2.82 3.40
C SER A 125 -3.31 -4.21 3.07
N LYS A 126 -4.64 -4.36 2.99
CA LYS A 126 -5.33 -5.65 2.83
C LYS A 126 -6.26 -5.70 1.62
N VAL A 127 -5.90 -4.97 0.57
CA VAL A 127 -6.65 -4.89 -0.68
C VAL A 127 -5.72 -5.03 -1.88
N ILE A 128 -6.27 -5.44 -3.04
CA ILE A 128 -5.51 -5.54 -4.28
C ILE A 128 -5.53 -4.19 -5.01
N TRP A 129 -4.35 -3.60 -5.13
CA TRP A 129 -4.10 -2.40 -5.89
C TRP A 129 -3.99 -2.72 -7.39
N THR A 130 -4.47 -1.80 -8.21
CA THR A 130 -4.31 -1.86 -9.67
C THR A 130 -2.93 -1.32 -10.03
N VAL A 131 -2.13 -2.07 -10.79
CA VAL A 131 -0.89 -1.53 -11.39
C VAL A 131 -1.27 -0.63 -12.56
N LYS A 132 -0.92 0.65 -12.49
CA LYS A 132 -1.18 1.64 -13.54
C LYS A 132 0.00 1.78 -14.49
N GLU A 133 1.21 1.67 -13.94
CA GLU A 133 2.47 1.81 -14.66
C GLU A 133 3.53 0.98 -13.96
N TYR A 134 4.42 0.36 -14.73
CA TYR A 134 5.53 -0.43 -14.22
C TYR A 134 6.68 -0.39 -15.21
N VAL A 135 7.80 0.18 -14.75
CA VAL A 135 9.08 0.27 -15.46
C VAL A 135 10.12 -0.40 -14.57
N SER A 136 10.52 -1.63 -14.91
CA SER A 136 11.36 -2.46 -14.05
C SER A 136 12.82 -2.00 -13.96
N GLY A 137 13.32 -1.25 -14.94
CA GLY A 137 14.73 -0.86 -15.02
C GLY A 137 14.95 0.38 -15.91
N GLY A 138 16.20 0.82 -16.02
CA GLY A 138 16.61 1.99 -16.81
C GLY A 138 16.88 3.24 -15.97
N ASP A 139 16.61 4.40 -16.54
CA ASP A 139 16.99 5.69 -15.93
C ASP A 139 16.11 6.06 -14.72
N SER A 140 14.83 5.72 -14.75
CA SER A 140 13.87 5.92 -13.66
C SER A 140 12.97 4.70 -13.51
N PRO A 141 13.46 3.59 -12.90
CA PRO A 141 12.64 2.42 -12.61
C PRO A 141 11.58 2.79 -11.57
N HIS A 142 10.30 2.52 -11.87
CA HIS A 142 9.21 2.85 -10.97
C HIS A 142 7.98 1.97 -11.18
N ILE A 143 7.11 1.94 -10.17
CA ILE A 143 5.78 1.34 -10.25
C ILE A 143 4.76 2.30 -9.64
N THR A 144 3.66 2.55 -10.36
CA THR A 144 2.52 3.32 -9.87
C THR A 144 1.34 2.39 -9.65
N LEU A 145 0.85 2.36 -8.41
CA LEU A 145 -0.30 1.58 -7.96
C LEU A 145 -1.47 2.51 -7.68
N TYR A 146 -2.68 2.02 -7.96
CA TYR A 146 -3.94 2.75 -7.79
C TYR A 146 -4.97 1.93 -7.01
N TYR A 147 -5.67 2.60 -6.10
CA TYR A 147 -6.82 2.06 -5.40
C TYR A 147 -7.96 3.07 -5.36
N HIS A 148 -9.18 2.56 -5.61
CA HIS A 148 -10.42 3.31 -5.42
C HIS A 148 -11.08 2.85 -4.12
N SER A 149 -11.11 3.73 -3.14
CA SER A 149 -11.76 3.51 -1.85
C SER A 149 -13.16 4.13 -1.90
N PHE A 150 -14.22 3.32 -1.88
CA PHE A 150 -15.60 3.81 -2.05
C PHE A 150 -16.12 4.56 -0.81
N ASP A 151 -17.20 5.34 -0.97
CA ASP A 151 -17.87 6.02 0.14
C ASP A 151 -18.40 5.02 1.17
N GLY A 152 -18.02 5.20 2.44
CA GLY A 152 -18.38 4.32 3.54
C GLY A 152 -17.41 3.14 3.74
N GLU A 153 -16.36 3.00 2.93
CA GLU A 153 -15.36 1.95 3.13
C GLU A 153 -14.73 2.06 4.53
N GLN A 154 -14.80 0.97 5.31
CA GLN A 154 -14.38 0.92 6.73
C GLN A 154 -15.02 1.99 7.65
N GLY A 155 -16.11 2.63 7.21
CA GLY A 155 -16.83 3.69 7.93
C GLY A 155 -16.41 5.12 7.57
N PHE A 156 -15.43 5.30 6.68
CA PHE A 156 -14.99 6.63 6.25
C PHE A 156 -15.94 7.24 5.19
N PRO A 157 -16.32 8.52 5.29
CA PRO A 157 -17.11 9.18 4.26
C PRO A 157 -16.30 9.46 3.00
N GLY A 158 -16.98 9.52 1.87
CA GLY A 158 -16.44 9.96 0.59
C GLY A 158 -15.65 8.88 -0.13
N ALA A 159 -15.86 8.81 -1.44
CA ALA A 159 -15.01 8.08 -2.35
C ALA A 159 -13.66 8.80 -2.47
N LEU A 160 -12.57 8.01 -2.44
CA LEU A 160 -11.20 8.49 -2.46
C LEU A 160 -10.40 7.69 -3.49
N ASP A 161 -9.87 8.39 -4.48
CA ASP A 161 -8.87 7.84 -5.39
C ASP A 161 -7.49 8.00 -4.78
N VAL A 162 -6.72 6.92 -4.74
CA VAL A 162 -5.40 6.89 -4.12
C VAL A 162 -4.38 6.32 -5.08
N TYR A 163 -3.24 6.99 -5.18
CA TYR A 163 -2.09 6.57 -5.96
C TYR A 163 -0.86 6.48 -5.07
N VAL A 164 -0.04 5.45 -5.26
CA VAL A 164 1.31 5.39 -4.70
C VAL A 164 2.29 5.02 -5.79
N THR A 165 3.38 5.78 -5.88
CA THR A 165 4.48 5.51 -6.80
C THR A 165 5.75 5.22 -6.01
N TYR A 166 6.34 4.04 -6.25
CA TYR A 166 7.68 3.69 -5.78
C TYR A 166 8.65 3.89 -6.93
N GLU A 167 9.73 4.63 -6.73
CA GLU A 167 10.74 4.92 -7.75
C GLU A 167 12.15 4.75 -7.20
N LEU A 168 13.04 4.16 -8.00
CA LEU A 168 14.47 4.07 -7.72
C LEU A 168 15.23 5.17 -8.47
N SER A 169 16.11 5.86 -7.77
CA SER A 169 17.05 6.82 -8.37
C SER A 169 18.47 6.60 -7.85
N SER A 170 19.46 7.07 -8.61
CA SER A 170 20.87 6.91 -8.24
C SER A 170 21.27 7.78 -7.05
N PRO A 171 22.27 7.36 -6.25
CA PRO A 171 22.88 6.03 -6.25
C PRO A 171 21.99 4.97 -5.57
N TYR A 172 21.36 5.29 -4.44
CA TYR A 172 20.50 4.37 -3.68
C TYR A 172 19.34 5.14 -3.05
N VAL A 173 18.42 5.63 -3.88
CA VAL A 173 17.26 6.42 -3.42
C VAL A 173 15.97 5.69 -3.77
N LEU A 174 15.21 5.31 -2.75
CA LEU A 174 13.82 4.84 -2.89
C LEU A 174 12.88 6.00 -2.55
N SER A 175 12.18 6.52 -3.55
CA SER A 175 11.13 7.53 -3.36
C SER A 175 9.76 6.86 -3.31
N VAL A 176 8.93 7.27 -2.36
CA VAL A 176 7.53 6.85 -2.20
C VAL A 176 6.66 8.09 -2.25
N ARG A 177 5.86 8.21 -3.30
CA ARG A 177 4.99 9.38 -3.52
C ARG A 177 3.55 8.93 -3.42
N MET A 178 2.84 9.45 -2.43
CA MET A 178 1.46 9.08 -2.12
C MET A 178 0.55 10.27 -2.44
N ASN A 179 -0.46 10.03 -3.26
CA ASN A 179 -1.44 11.04 -3.65
C ASN A 179 -2.84 10.53 -3.37
N ALA A 180 -3.73 11.40 -2.89
CA ALA A 180 -5.13 11.04 -2.71
C ALA A 180 -6.08 12.20 -3.05
N THR A 181 -7.19 11.88 -3.71
CA THR A 181 -8.19 12.85 -4.16
C THR A 181 -9.57 12.43 -3.66
N ALA A 182 -10.19 13.28 -2.83
CA ALA A 182 -11.58 13.11 -2.44
C ALA A 182 -12.49 13.46 -3.62
N LEU A 183 -13.41 12.56 -3.96
CA LEU A 183 -14.22 12.69 -5.18
C LEU A 183 -15.57 13.36 -4.94
N ASP A 184 -16.25 13.01 -3.85
CA ASP A 184 -17.65 13.38 -3.61
C ASP A 184 -17.93 13.98 -2.22
N LYS A 185 -17.20 13.57 -1.18
CA LYS A 185 -17.34 14.11 0.19
C LYS A 185 -15.98 14.37 0.83
N ALA A 186 -15.95 15.29 1.78
CA ALA A 186 -14.78 15.50 2.62
C ALA A 186 -14.46 14.24 3.44
N THR A 187 -13.18 13.94 3.61
CA THR A 187 -12.72 12.73 4.31
C THR A 187 -11.36 12.94 4.96
N PRO A 188 -11.07 12.33 6.12
CA PRO A 188 -9.71 12.31 6.65
C PRO A 188 -8.82 11.39 5.81
N VAL A 189 -7.61 11.83 5.51
CA VAL A 189 -6.57 11.06 4.83
C VAL A 189 -5.25 11.23 5.58
N ASN A 190 -4.66 10.11 5.97
CA ASN A 190 -3.32 10.06 6.54
C ASN A 190 -2.68 8.77 6.03
N LEU A 191 -1.78 8.86 5.05
CA LEU A 191 -1.14 7.70 4.45
C LEU A 191 0.25 7.51 5.08
N ALA A 192 0.61 6.26 5.32
CA ALA A 192 1.91 5.91 5.86
C ALA A 192 2.45 4.68 5.14
N GLN A 193 3.78 4.57 5.08
CA GLN A 193 4.48 3.40 4.60
C GLN A 193 5.08 2.67 5.81
N HIS A 194 4.70 1.41 6.00
CA HIS A 194 4.96 0.67 7.24
C HIS A 194 6.12 -0.34 7.11
N THR A 195 7.20 0.04 6.41
CA THR A 195 8.41 -0.80 6.31
C THR A 195 9.13 -0.87 7.64
N TYR A 196 9.49 -2.09 8.01
CA TYR A 196 10.41 -2.36 9.11
C TYR A 196 11.81 -2.54 8.57
N TRP A 197 12.71 -1.68 8.99
CA TRP A 197 14.08 -1.59 8.54
C TRP A 197 15.01 -2.27 9.54
N ASN A 198 15.89 -3.12 9.03
CA ASN A 198 17.09 -3.48 9.74
C ASN A 198 18.27 -3.35 8.75
N LEU A 199 19.16 -2.40 9.04
CA LEU A 199 20.23 -2.01 8.12
C LEU A 199 21.41 -2.99 8.10
N GLY A 200 21.47 -3.93 9.05
CA GLY A 200 22.26 -5.14 8.84
C GLY A 200 21.77 -5.86 7.58
N GLY A 201 20.45 -5.81 7.33
CA GLY A 201 19.63 -6.63 6.43
C GLY A 201 18.38 -7.20 7.17
N GLU A 202 17.72 -8.25 6.68
CA GLU A 202 16.54 -8.81 7.36
C GLU A 202 16.83 -9.91 8.41
N GLY A 203 17.79 -10.82 8.22
CA GLY A 203 18.19 -11.82 9.23
C GLY A 203 19.60 -11.73 9.88
N SER A 204 19.78 -10.94 10.95
CA SER A 204 20.99 -10.86 11.86
C SER A 204 20.55 -10.53 13.28
N GLY A 205 19.32 -10.88 13.63
CA GLY A 205 18.78 -10.59 14.95
C GLY A 205 18.36 -9.13 15.12
N ASP A 206 18.54 -8.63 16.34
CA ASP A 206 17.97 -7.37 16.81
C ASP A 206 18.62 -6.12 16.22
N VAL A 207 17.97 -4.98 16.45
CA VAL A 207 18.47 -3.63 16.16
C VAL A 207 18.90 -2.88 17.42
N LEU A 208 19.15 -3.57 18.54
CA LEU A 208 19.55 -2.89 19.79
C LEU A 208 20.92 -2.22 19.64
N GLY A 209 21.76 -2.73 18.75
CA GLY A 209 23.02 -2.12 18.33
C GLY A 209 22.87 -1.03 17.26
N ASN A 210 21.68 -0.80 16.69
CA ASN A 210 21.48 0.28 15.73
C ASN A 210 21.43 1.61 16.46
N THR A 211 22.30 2.53 16.06
CA THR A 211 22.24 3.87 16.63
C THR A 211 21.40 4.79 15.76
N PHE A 212 20.29 5.28 16.33
CA PHE A 212 19.50 6.33 15.72
C PHE A 212 20.11 7.69 16.07
N TYR A 213 20.90 8.23 15.13
CA TYR A 213 21.39 9.59 15.20
C TYR A 213 20.54 10.48 14.32
N THR A 214 20.19 11.68 14.81
CA THR A 214 19.61 12.75 13.98
C THR A 214 20.62 13.37 12.99
N GLY A 215 21.67 12.63 12.60
CA GLY A 215 22.75 13.09 11.73
C GLY A 215 24.08 13.37 12.43
N ASN A 216 24.27 12.84 13.65
CA ASN A 216 25.26 13.42 14.53
C ASN A 216 26.72 13.10 14.16
N PHE A 217 27.10 11.89 13.70
CA PHE A 217 28.53 11.50 13.62
C PHE A 217 28.88 10.30 12.68
N LEU A 218 28.34 10.20 11.46
CA LEU A 218 28.55 9.01 10.61
C LEU A 218 30.00 8.79 10.12
N GLN A 219 30.49 7.53 10.27
CA GLN A 219 31.34 6.75 9.33
C GLN A 219 31.39 5.23 9.70
N ASP A 220 30.84 4.39 8.78
CA ASP A 220 31.04 2.96 8.38
C ASP A 220 30.65 1.70 9.23
N VAL A 221 30.00 0.70 8.56
CA VAL A 221 30.11 -0.81 8.63
C VAL A 221 28.80 -1.67 8.88
N LYS A 222 28.74 -2.95 8.40
CA LYS A 222 27.54 -3.68 7.84
C LYS A 222 27.39 -5.23 8.06
N GLY A 223 26.20 -5.84 7.77
CA GLY A 223 25.95 -7.25 7.26
C GLY A 223 24.62 -8.00 7.65
N LYS A 224 24.05 -8.99 6.85
CA LYS A 224 22.97 -10.04 7.17
C LYS A 224 22.72 -11.21 6.15
N GLY A 225 22.05 -12.31 6.61
CA GLY A 225 21.49 -13.46 5.82
C GLY A 225 20.67 -14.55 6.59
N GLY A 226 19.35 -14.70 6.32
CA GLY A 226 18.52 -15.91 6.57
C GLY A 226 17.97 -16.20 8.00
N SER A 227 17.24 -15.28 8.66
CA SER A 227 16.88 -15.43 10.09
C SER A 227 15.41 -15.25 10.46
N VAL A 228 15.06 -15.65 11.69
CA VAL A 228 13.74 -15.46 12.34
C VAL A 228 13.65 -14.09 13.03
N TYR A 229 12.54 -13.35 12.83
CA TYR A 229 12.33 -12.01 13.41
C TYR A 229 11.73 -12.04 14.81
N GLY A 230 12.56 -11.75 15.81
CA GLY A 230 12.16 -11.56 17.20
C GLY A 230 11.79 -10.10 17.54
N GLN A 231 11.35 -9.89 18.77
CA GLN A 231 11.14 -8.54 19.32
C GLN A 231 12.42 -7.71 19.18
N TYR A 232 12.27 -6.43 18.81
CA TYR A 232 13.39 -5.51 18.50
C TYR A 232 14.21 -5.93 17.27
N GLY A 233 13.68 -6.79 16.39
CA GLY A 233 14.34 -7.20 15.14
C GLY A 233 14.50 -6.11 14.09
N ALA A 234 13.75 -5.01 14.17
CA ALA A 234 13.77 -3.88 13.23
C ALA A 234 13.13 -2.61 13.83
N LEU A 235 13.23 -1.49 13.11
CA LEU A 235 12.54 -0.24 13.39
C LEU A 235 11.62 0.17 12.24
N CYS A 236 10.49 0.83 12.52
CA CYS A 236 9.61 1.41 11.49
C CYS A 236 9.64 2.94 11.61
N LEU A 237 9.74 3.64 10.48
CA LEU A 237 9.77 5.10 10.40
C LEU A 237 8.60 5.58 9.53
N GLU A 238 7.41 5.68 10.12
CA GLU A 238 6.21 6.16 9.44
C GLU A 238 6.20 7.69 9.38
N THR A 239 6.49 8.29 8.22
CA THR A 239 6.18 9.71 8.01
C THR A 239 4.67 9.82 7.79
N GLN A 240 3.99 10.49 8.72
CA GLN A 240 2.53 10.63 8.74
C GLN A 240 2.16 11.90 9.50
N GLY A 241 0.91 12.36 9.37
CA GLY A 241 0.39 13.36 10.30
C GLY A 241 0.07 12.74 11.67
N PHE A 242 -0.22 13.58 12.66
CA PHE A 242 -0.37 13.11 14.04
C PHE A 242 -1.49 12.08 14.21
N PRO A 243 -1.27 11.03 15.04
CA PRO A 243 -2.34 10.12 15.42
C PRO A 243 -3.53 10.88 15.99
N ASP A 244 -4.74 10.39 15.65
CA ASP A 244 -6.02 10.97 16.08
C ASP A 244 -6.28 12.43 15.67
N ALA A 245 -5.51 13.02 14.74
CA ALA A 245 -5.67 14.43 14.35
C ALA A 245 -7.10 14.82 13.90
N VAL A 246 -7.88 13.86 13.39
CA VAL A 246 -9.30 14.08 13.06
C VAL A 246 -10.17 14.47 14.26
N ASN A 247 -9.74 14.17 15.49
CA ASN A 247 -10.42 14.53 16.74
C ASN A 247 -9.73 15.68 17.49
N HIS A 248 -8.60 16.18 16.97
CA HIS A 248 -7.75 17.20 17.61
C HIS A 248 -7.62 18.43 16.70
N PRO A 249 -8.52 19.42 16.80
CA PRO A 249 -8.52 20.60 15.92
C PRO A 249 -7.25 21.46 16.03
N GLU A 250 -6.48 21.30 17.10
CA GLU A 250 -5.17 21.93 17.30
C GLU A 250 -4.04 21.30 16.47
N PHE A 251 -4.24 20.09 15.93
CA PHE A 251 -3.27 19.43 15.06
C PHE A 251 -3.42 19.88 13.61
N PRO A 252 -2.35 19.77 12.79
CA PRO A 252 -2.46 20.00 11.36
C PRO A 252 -3.58 19.16 10.75
N SER A 253 -4.47 19.81 9.99
CA SER A 253 -5.63 19.15 9.39
C SER A 253 -5.22 18.02 8.44
N GLN A 254 -5.92 16.90 8.54
CA GLN A 254 -5.82 15.75 7.64
C GLN A 254 -7.06 15.61 6.74
N ILE A 255 -7.91 16.64 6.66
CA ILE A 255 -9.15 16.59 5.88
C ILE A 255 -8.89 16.99 4.43
N VAL A 256 -9.21 16.09 3.51
CA VAL A 256 -9.22 16.33 2.06
C VAL A 256 -10.65 16.58 1.61
N ARG A 257 -10.88 17.56 0.73
CA ARG A 257 -12.22 17.89 0.22
C ARG A 257 -12.30 17.80 -1.30
N PRO A 258 -13.48 17.47 -1.86
CA PRO A 258 -13.69 17.49 -3.30
C PRO A 258 -13.39 18.86 -3.92
N GLY A 259 -12.80 18.85 -5.11
CA GLY A 259 -12.43 20.07 -5.84
C GLY A 259 -11.22 20.83 -5.28
N GLN A 260 -10.63 20.37 -4.17
CA GLN A 260 -9.36 20.90 -3.66
C GLN A 260 -8.16 20.19 -4.29
N ALA A 261 -6.97 20.75 -4.09
CA ALA A 261 -5.73 20.09 -4.45
C ALA A 261 -5.66 18.70 -3.79
N ALA A 262 -5.16 17.71 -4.53
CA ALA A 262 -4.94 16.38 -4.00
C ALA A 262 -4.03 16.43 -2.76
N TYR A 263 -4.31 15.56 -1.79
CA TYR A 263 -3.33 15.22 -0.77
C TYR A 263 -2.06 14.73 -1.44
N LYS A 264 -0.91 15.22 -0.99
CA LYS A 264 0.41 14.82 -1.47
C LYS A 264 1.30 14.55 -0.27
N HIS A 265 1.98 13.42 -0.30
CA HIS A 265 2.97 13.04 0.70
C HIS A 265 4.13 12.36 0.01
N ASP A 266 5.30 13.01 0.11
CA ASP A 266 6.53 12.52 -0.49
C ASP A 266 7.45 12.03 0.62
N MET A 267 7.92 10.80 0.46
CA MET A 267 8.86 10.15 1.36
C MET A 267 10.06 9.69 0.55
N VAL A 268 11.26 9.93 1.09
CA VAL A 268 12.51 9.57 0.41
C VAL A 268 13.39 8.82 1.40
N PHE A 269 13.72 7.58 1.06
CA PHE A 269 14.76 6.80 1.74
C PHE A 269 16.03 6.88 0.90
N LYS A 270 17.05 7.56 1.43
CA LYS A 270 18.36 7.67 0.81
C LYS A 270 19.35 6.81 1.61
N PHE A 271 19.91 5.81 0.95
CA PHE A 271 20.92 4.94 1.53
C PHE A 271 22.32 5.41 1.12
N SER A 272 23.26 5.27 2.04
CA SER A 272 24.69 5.47 1.84
C SER A 272 25.41 4.61 2.86
N PHE A 273 26.67 4.32 2.58
CA PHE A 273 27.60 3.70 3.52
C PHE A 273 28.83 4.60 3.61
#